data_AF-A0A7K1XVV2-F1
#
_entry.id   AF-A0A7K1XVV2-F1
#
_cell.length_a   1.000
_cell.length_b   1.000
_cell.length_c   1.000
_cell.angle_alpha   90.00
_cell.angle_beta   90.00
_cell.angle_gamma   90.00
#
_symmetry.space_group_name_H-M   'P 1'
#
loop_
_entity.id
_entity.type
_entity.pdbx_description
1 polymer ?
#
loop_
_entity_poly.entity_id
_entity_poly.type
_entity_poly.pdbx_seq_one_letter_code
_entity_poly.pdbx_strand_id
1 'polypeptide(L)'
;MSTPDTPFEKYELVVGLEIHAQLSTNSKIFSSDSAAFGAGPNEHTSPVSLGLPGTLPRINRQVVASAVKMGLATNCRINLANRFDRKNYFYADLPKGYQVTQDALPVCQQGYVHLKLKGQAQRTVRINRIHMEEDAGKSMHDKDNRYSLIDLNRAGVPLVEIVSEPDIRSAEEAAAYLSEIRKIARYLGVCDGNMEEGSLRCDANISVRLRGAETYGNRCEVKNLNSIRNLQRAINYEFKRQVALLEKGETIGQNTLNFDAGTGETSVLRSKEMAYDYRYFPEPDLQPLELSQEWVEEIHHSLPELPEDRANRYTRQFSLSGYDASLLTAERAVADFFEELVKFTGNYKSAANWINGPIQSYLNENNLEIAELPLPANIFGDIIELVDSGKINHTAAVKQLFPAMLADPRKNIIELVAGLDLLIDTCTDDLDHYIATVLARYPDKVSEYHKGKKGVLGLFMGDVMRLSGGKIDPGKTNKLIIQKLEALK
;
A
#
# COMPACT_ATOMS: atom_id res chain seq x y z
N MET A 1 -19.88 36.49 7.84
CA MET A 1 -19.73 35.12 7.31
C MET A 1 -20.00 35.21 5.83
N SER A 2 -19.00 34.94 4.99
CA SER A 2 -19.15 34.95 3.53
C SER A 2 -20.27 33.98 3.14
N THR A 3 -21.22 34.43 2.34
CA THR A 3 -22.17 33.54 1.68
C THR A 3 -21.37 32.56 0.83
N PRO A 4 -21.56 31.24 1.00
CA PRO A 4 -20.84 30.24 0.18
C PRO A 4 -21.15 30.47 -1.30
N ASP A 5 -20.10 30.61 -2.12
CA ASP A 5 -20.17 31.02 -3.53
C ASP A 5 -20.62 29.85 -4.44
N THR A 6 -20.68 28.63 -3.90
CA THR A 6 -21.24 27.46 -4.59
C THR A 6 -22.14 26.62 -3.68
N PRO A 7 -23.18 25.93 -4.21
CA PRO A 7 -24.03 25.05 -3.42
C PRO A 7 -23.26 23.98 -2.64
N PHE A 8 -22.11 23.55 -3.16
CA PHE A 8 -21.27 22.51 -2.56
C PHE A 8 -20.55 22.96 -1.29
N GLU A 9 -20.30 24.26 -1.11
CA GLU A 9 -19.66 24.79 0.10
C GLU A 9 -20.58 24.77 1.31
N LYS A 10 -21.91 24.75 1.10
CA LYS A 10 -22.92 24.67 2.17
C LYS A 10 -22.92 23.31 2.88
N TYR A 11 -22.51 22.25 2.18
CA TYR A 11 -22.57 20.89 2.68
C TYR A 11 -21.19 20.35 3.06
N GLU A 12 -21.19 19.43 4.01
CA GLU A 12 -20.06 18.56 4.29
C GLU A 12 -20.40 17.12 3.94
N LEU A 13 -19.39 16.45 3.37
CA LEU A 13 -19.41 15.03 3.09
C LEU A 13 -19.18 14.25 4.38
N VAL A 14 -19.90 13.16 4.57
CA VAL A 14 -19.74 12.20 5.66
C VAL A 14 -19.65 10.80 5.06
N VAL A 15 -18.51 10.14 5.25
CA VAL A 15 -18.27 8.79 4.73
C VAL A 15 -17.88 7.85 5.86
N GLY A 16 -18.47 6.65 5.83
CA GLY A 16 -17.96 5.47 6.52
C GLY A 16 -17.57 4.40 5.50
N LEU A 17 -16.49 3.66 5.77
CA LEU A 17 -16.01 2.59 4.91
C LEU A 17 -16.16 1.24 5.60
N GLU A 18 -16.57 0.25 4.81
CA GLU A 18 -16.67 -1.15 5.19
C GLU A 18 -15.68 -1.93 4.33
N ILE A 19 -14.58 -2.36 4.94
CA ILE A 19 -13.46 -2.97 4.24
C ILE A 19 -13.43 -4.46 4.58
N HIS A 20 -13.56 -5.32 3.57
CA HIS A 20 -13.39 -6.75 3.73
C HIS A 20 -11.99 -7.16 3.29
N ALA A 21 -11.19 -7.70 4.20
CA ALA A 21 -9.86 -8.21 3.93
C ALA A 21 -9.85 -9.74 4.05
N GLN A 22 -9.53 -10.41 2.96
CA GLN A 22 -9.36 -11.85 2.90
C GLN A 22 -8.05 -12.25 3.57
N LEU A 23 -8.14 -13.16 4.55
CA LEU A 23 -6.97 -13.53 5.32
C LEU A 23 -6.11 -14.56 4.58
N SER A 24 -4.81 -14.29 4.51
CA SER A 24 -3.78 -15.18 3.96
C SER A 24 -3.54 -16.37 4.90
N THR A 25 -4.39 -17.38 4.80
CA THR A 25 -4.35 -18.60 5.60
C THR A 25 -4.34 -19.82 4.68
N ASN A 26 -3.78 -20.94 5.17
CA ASN A 26 -3.72 -22.18 4.39
C ASN A 26 -5.09 -22.85 4.27
N SER A 27 -5.88 -22.83 5.35
CA SER A 27 -7.21 -23.45 5.42
C SER A 27 -8.29 -22.42 5.67
N LYS A 28 -9.52 -22.77 5.27
CA LYS A 28 -10.74 -21.99 5.49
C LYS A 28 -11.03 -21.71 6.97
N ILE A 29 -12.00 -20.82 7.24
CA ILE A 29 -12.27 -20.34 8.61
C ILE A 29 -12.91 -21.42 9.49
N PHE A 30 -13.73 -22.29 8.88
CA PHE A 30 -14.53 -23.31 9.57
C PHE A 30 -14.30 -24.74 9.08
N SER A 31 -13.43 -24.95 8.09
CA SER A 31 -13.10 -26.27 7.52
C SER A 31 -11.60 -26.40 7.23
N SER A 32 -11.14 -27.63 6.98
CA SER A 32 -9.76 -27.93 6.59
C SER A 32 -9.48 -27.73 5.09
N ASP A 33 -10.46 -27.25 4.33
CA ASP A 33 -10.30 -27.02 2.89
C ASP A 33 -9.27 -25.93 2.63
N SER A 34 -8.59 -26.03 1.49
CA SER A 34 -7.69 -24.98 1.01
C SER A 34 -8.43 -23.64 0.89
N ALA A 35 -7.80 -22.59 1.38
CA ALA A 35 -8.23 -21.20 1.14
C ALA A 35 -7.46 -20.54 -0.04
N ALA A 36 -6.62 -21.32 -0.74
CA ALA A 36 -5.85 -20.82 -1.88
C ALA A 36 -6.74 -20.51 -3.09
N PHE A 37 -6.23 -19.64 -3.96
CA PHE A 37 -6.84 -19.35 -5.25
C PHE A 37 -6.27 -20.26 -6.36
N GLY A 38 -6.99 -20.33 -7.49
CA GLY A 38 -6.45 -20.87 -8.75
C GLY A 38 -6.76 -22.33 -9.06
N ALA A 39 -7.48 -23.06 -8.19
CA ALA A 39 -7.97 -24.40 -8.49
C ALA A 39 -9.12 -24.41 -9.52
N GLY A 40 -9.44 -25.59 -10.06
CA GLY A 40 -10.62 -25.78 -10.89
C GLY A 40 -11.93 -25.61 -10.09
N PRO A 41 -13.08 -25.41 -10.76
CA PRO A 41 -14.36 -25.14 -10.08
C PRO A 41 -14.73 -26.22 -9.07
N ASN A 42 -15.09 -25.81 -7.85
CA ASN A 42 -15.47 -26.68 -6.73
C ASN A 42 -14.41 -27.71 -6.26
N GLU A 43 -13.13 -27.55 -6.59
CA GLU A 43 -12.02 -28.41 -6.14
C GLU A 43 -11.52 -28.12 -4.70
N HIS A 44 -11.91 -27.00 -4.12
CA HIS A 44 -11.59 -26.59 -2.75
C HIS A 44 -12.84 -26.65 -1.86
N THR A 45 -13.50 -27.80 -1.86
CA THR A 45 -14.75 -28.00 -1.12
C THR A 45 -14.76 -29.29 -0.32
N SER A 46 -15.44 -29.26 0.83
CA SER A 46 -15.78 -30.42 1.66
C SER A 46 -17.26 -30.39 2.03
N PRO A 47 -17.80 -31.46 2.65
CA PRO A 47 -19.15 -31.42 3.21
C PRO A 47 -19.45 -30.18 4.06
N VAL A 48 -18.48 -29.65 4.81
CA VAL A 48 -18.65 -28.46 5.66
C VAL A 48 -18.82 -27.20 4.79
N SER A 49 -17.94 -26.97 3.82
CA SER A 49 -18.05 -25.82 2.90
C SER A 49 -19.30 -25.90 2.02
N LEU A 50 -19.76 -27.10 1.68
CA LEU A 50 -20.98 -27.34 0.93
C LEU A 50 -22.26 -27.24 1.78
N GLY A 51 -22.13 -27.06 3.11
CA GLY A 51 -23.27 -26.98 4.02
C GLY A 51 -24.13 -28.25 4.03
N LEU A 52 -23.50 -29.44 3.88
CA LEU A 52 -24.24 -30.70 3.85
C LEU A 52 -24.88 -31.00 5.22
N PRO A 53 -26.04 -31.71 5.25
CA PRO A 53 -26.70 -32.07 6.49
C PRO A 53 -25.79 -32.82 7.47
N GLY A 54 -25.78 -32.39 8.73
CA GLY A 54 -25.00 -33.01 9.80
C GLY A 54 -23.55 -32.54 9.93
N THR A 55 -23.11 -31.58 9.11
CA THR A 55 -21.77 -30.99 9.22
C THR A 55 -21.74 -29.86 10.24
N LEU A 56 -20.57 -29.64 10.87
CA LEU A 56 -20.37 -28.63 11.90
C LEU A 56 -19.12 -27.79 11.61
N PRO A 57 -19.15 -26.47 11.89
CA PRO A 57 -18.00 -25.60 11.73
C PRO A 57 -16.93 -25.85 12.83
N ARG A 58 -15.65 -25.69 12.47
CA ARG A 58 -14.54 -25.67 13.43
C ARG A 58 -13.63 -24.48 13.17
N ILE A 59 -13.58 -23.54 14.11
CA ILE A 59 -12.80 -22.30 13.97
C ILE A 59 -11.30 -22.55 13.77
N ASN A 60 -10.73 -21.81 12.82
CA ASN A 60 -9.31 -21.77 12.52
C ASN A 60 -8.57 -20.82 13.48
N ARG A 61 -7.60 -21.34 14.25
CA ARG A 61 -6.80 -20.55 15.21
C ARG A 61 -6.02 -19.41 14.55
N GLN A 62 -5.54 -19.61 13.32
CA GLN A 62 -4.76 -18.60 12.61
C GLN A 62 -5.64 -17.40 12.21
N VAL A 63 -6.92 -17.63 11.91
CA VAL A 63 -7.88 -16.56 11.61
C VAL A 63 -8.06 -15.64 12.81
N VAL A 64 -8.25 -16.23 13.99
CA VAL A 64 -8.36 -15.47 15.25
C VAL A 64 -7.07 -14.68 15.52
N ALA A 65 -5.89 -15.31 15.35
CA ALA A 65 -4.61 -14.64 15.53
C ALA A 65 -4.45 -13.45 14.57
N SER A 66 -4.80 -13.62 13.28
CA SER A 66 -4.73 -12.55 12.28
C SER A 66 -5.69 -11.40 12.59
N ALA A 67 -6.91 -11.69 13.08
CA ALA A 67 -7.86 -10.66 13.48
C ALA A 67 -7.37 -9.86 14.70
N VAL A 68 -6.79 -10.54 15.70
CA VAL A 68 -6.16 -9.88 16.87
C VAL A 68 -4.97 -9.03 16.43
N LYS A 69 -4.11 -9.53 15.53
CA LYS A 69 -2.99 -8.74 14.96
C LYS A 69 -3.50 -7.45 14.31
N MET A 70 -4.55 -7.55 13.50
CA MET A 70 -5.15 -6.38 12.85
C MET A 70 -5.68 -5.39 13.89
N GLY A 71 -6.43 -5.88 14.88
CA GLY A 71 -6.96 -5.06 15.98
C GLY A 71 -5.87 -4.31 16.74
N LEU A 72 -4.81 -4.99 17.16
CA LEU A 72 -3.69 -4.38 17.87
C LEU A 72 -2.97 -3.34 17.00
N ALA A 73 -2.71 -3.66 15.74
CA ALA A 73 -2.06 -2.74 14.80
C ALA A 73 -2.88 -1.48 14.48
N THR A 74 -4.20 -1.56 14.63
CA THR A 74 -5.12 -0.43 14.47
C THR A 74 -5.62 0.13 15.80
N ASN A 75 -4.89 -0.12 16.89
CA ASN A 75 -5.17 0.41 18.23
C ASN A 75 -6.57 0.09 18.76
N CYS A 76 -7.18 -1.00 18.32
CA CYS A 76 -8.46 -1.47 18.84
C CYS A 76 -8.30 -2.11 20.21
N ARG A 77 -9.36 -2.02 21.02
CA ARG A 77 -9.53 -2.90 22.17
C ARG A 77 -9.89 -4.31 21.68
N ILE A 78 -9.13 -5.30 22.12
CA ILE A 78 -9.41 -6.72 21.86
C ILE A 78 -10.44 -7.22 22.88
N ASN A 79 -11.52 -7.82 22.39
CA ASN A 79 -12.54 -8.44 23.23
C ASN A 79 -12.13 -9.87 23.57
N LEU A 80 -11.69 -10.07 24.82
CA LEU A 80 -11.26 -11.38 25.32
C LEU A 80 -12.40 -12.41 25.29
N ALA A 81 -13.64 -11.99 25.54
CA ALA A 81 -14.83 -12.80 25.33
C ALA A 81 -15.57 -12.29 24.10
N ASN A 82 -15.59 -13.08 23.03
CA ASN A 82 -16.29 -12.77 21.79
C ASN A 82 -17.03 -14.01 21.26
N ARG A 83 -17.93 -13.87 20.29
CA ARG A 83 -18.67 -15.01 19.73
C ARG A 83 -18.97 -14.84 18.25
N PHE A 84 -19.37 -15.92 17.61
CA PHE A 84 -19.96 -15.90 16.29
C PHE A 84 -21.48 -15.85 16.36
N ASP A 85 -22.09 -15.27 15.33
CA ASP A 85 -23.52 -15.14 15.12
C ASP A 85 -23.84 -15.55 13.66
N ARG A 86 -25.06 -16.00 13.40
CA ARG A 86 -25.54 -16.32 12.06
C ARG A 86 -26.23 -15.12 11.43
N LYS A 87 -25.77 -14.70 10.25
CA LYS A 87 -26.45 -13.74 9.37
C LYS A 87 -27.25 -14.52 8.33
N ASN A 88 -28.56 -14.60 8.49
CA ASN A 88 -29.42 -15.48 7.71
C ASN A 88 -29.90 -14.79 6.42
N TYR A 89 -29.50 -15.30 5.26
CA TYR A 89 -30.02 -14.90 3.95
C TYR A 89 -29.82 -16.01 2.93
N PHE A 90 -30.72 -16.07 1.95
CA PHE A 90 -30.67 -17.07 0.90
C PHE A 90 -30.05 -16.49 -0.37
N TYR A 91 -28.95 -17.10 -0.81
CA TYR A 91 -28.35 -16.82 -2.10
C TYR A 91 -27.62 -18.08 -2.61
N ALA A 92 -27.50 -18.25 -3.92
CA ALA A 92 -27.03 -19.50 -4.52
C ALA A 92 -25.55 -19.82 -4.21
N ASP A 93 -24.74 -18.80 -3.94
CA ASP A 93 -23.33 -18.94 -3.53
C ASP A 93 -23.12 -19.07 -2.02
N LEU A 94 -24.20 -19.08 -1.22
CA LEU A 94 -24.15 -19.26 0.23
C LEU A 94 -24.84 -20.59 0.60
N PRO A 95 -24.11 -21.72 0.58
CA PRO A 95 -24.71 -23.05 0.65
C PRO A 95 -25.46 -23.34 1.94
N LYS A 96 -25.06 -22.73 3.07
CA LYS A 96 -25.68 -22.94 4.38
C LYS A 96 -27.01 -22.20 4.56
N GLY A 97 -27.33 -21.23 3.70
CA GLY A 97 -28.47 -20.31 3.90
C GLY A 97 -28.27 -19.29 5.03
N TYR A 98 -27.07 -19.26 5.61
CA TYR A 98 -26.59 -18.24 6.54
C TYR A 98 -25.07 -18.12 6.44
N GLN A 99 -24.56 -16.91 6.69
CA GLN A 99 -23.14 -16.60 6.82
C GLN A 99 -22.80 -16.57 8.31
N VAL A 100 -21.75 -17.28 8.71
CA VAL A 100 -21.21 -17.18 10.08
C VAL A 100 -20.30 -15.95 10.15
N THR A 101 -20.66 -15.01 11.01
CA THR A 101 -19.97 -13.72 11.22
C THR A 101 -19.94 -13.40 12.72
N GLN A 102 -19.56 -12.20 13.13
CA GLN A 102 -19.81 -11.72 14.49
C GLN A 102 -20.70 -10.49 14.40
N ASP A 103 -21.72 -10.36 15.23
CA ASP A 103 -22.58 -9.18 15.28
C ASP A 103 -22.45 -8.47 16.62
N ALA A 104 -22.94 -9.08 17.70
CA ALA A 104 -23.03 -8.42 19.00
C ALA A 104 -21.68 -8.28 19.71
N LEU A 105 -20.79 -9.28 19.56
CA LEU A 105 -19.51 -9.36 20.26
C LEU A 105 -18.37 -9.58 19.25
N PRO A 106 -17.98 -8.56 18.47
CA PRO A 106 -16.85 -8.65 17.54
C PRO A 106 -15.52 -8.79 18.30
N VAL A 107 -14.51 -9.38 17.65
CA VAL A 107 -13.19 -9.59 18.26
C VAL A 107 -12.44 -8.29 18.56
N CYS A 108 -12.64 -7.23 17.76
CA CYS A 108 -12.03 -5.92 18.02
C CYS A 108 -13.07 -4.79 18.02
N GLN A 109 -12.89 -3.80 18.89
CA GLN A 109 -13.74 -2.62 18.99
C GLN A 109 -12.90 -1.36 19.19
N GLN A 110 -13.44 -0.21 18.77
CA GLN A 110 -12.93 1.12 19.13
C GLN A 110 -11.42 1.30 18.87
N GLY A 111 -11.03 1.28 17.59
CA GLY A 111 -9.66 1.58 17.17
C GLY A 111 -9.55 2.92 16.46
N TYR A 112 -8.38 3.16 15.87
CA TYR A 112 -8.14 4.31 15.02
C TYR A 112 -6.90 4.12 14.14
N VAL A 113 -6.88 4.88 13.04
CA VAL A 113 -5.74 5.00 12.13
C VAL A 113 -5.43 6.47 11.89
N HIS A 114 -4.15 6.79 11.81
CA HIS A 114 -3.66 8.11 11.46
C HIS A 114 -3.46 8.25 9.95
N LEU A 115 -3.93 9.37 9.41
CA LEU A 115 -3.82 9.73 8.00
C LEU A 115 -2.86 10.90 7.83
N LYS A 116 -1.94 10.77 6.89
CA LYS A 116 -1.04 11.84 6.44
C LYS A 116 -1.45 12.29 5.05
N LEU A 117 -2.18 13.40 4.98
CA LEU A 117 -2.53 14.05 3.71
C LEU A 117 -1.49 15.10 3.36
N LYS A 118 -1.25 15.29 2.05
CA LYS A 118 -0.20 16.19 1.57
C LYS A 118 -0.51 17.63 1.96
N GLY A 119 0.38 18.25 2.74
CA GLY A 119 0.26 19.65 3.16
C GLY A 119 -0.82 19.91 4.21
N GLN A 120 -1.38 18.87 4.84
CA GLN A 120 -2.36 19.00 5.91
C GLN A 120 -1.83 18.41 7.23
N ALA A 121 -2.46 18.81 8.33
CA ALA A 121 -2.19 18.21 9.63
C ALA A 121 -2.63 16.73 9.63
N GLN A 122 -1.99 15.93 10.50
CA GLN A 122 -2.36 14.54 10.72
C GLN A 122 -3.83 14.45 11.15
N ARG A 123 -4.60 13.63 10.44
CA ARG A 123 -6.00 13.35 10.72
C ARG A 123 -6.12 11.97 11.36
N THR A 124 -7.06 11.80 12.28
CA THR A 124 -7.37 10.49 12.85
C THR A 124 -8.76 10.07 12.39
N VAL A 125 -8.87 8.85 11.87
CA VAL A 125 -10.14 8.21 11.53
C VAL A 125 -10.33 7.03 12.48
N ARG A 126 -11.47 6.99 13.17
CA ARG A 126 -11.77 5.93 14.13
C ARG A 126 -12.28 4.68 13.41
N ILE A 127 -11.96 3.53 13.98
CA ILE A 127 -12.52 2.22 13.63
C ILE A 127 -13.58 1.88 14.66
N ASN A 128 -14.79 1.58 14.20
CA ASN A 128 -15.87 1.13 15.06
C ASN A 128 -15.59 -0.29 15.58
N ARG A 129 -15.29 -1.22 14.65
CA ARG A 129 -15.11 -2.64 14.92
C ARG A 129 -14.29 -3.35 13.84
N ILE A 130 -13.72 -4.49 14.23
CA ILE A 130 -13.20 -5.50 13.31
C ILE A 130 -13.80 -6.84 13.74
N HIS A 131 -14.46 -7.54 12.81
CA HIS A 131 -15.02 -8.88 13.07
C HIS A 131 -14.58 -9.90 12.04
N MET A 132 -14.61 -11.16 12.47
CA MET A 132 -14.31 -12.30 11.61
C MET A 132 -15.58 -12.82 10.95
N GLU A 133 -15.46 -13.21 9.68
CA GLU A 133 -16.54 -13.87 8.96
C GLU A 133 -16.01 -14.80 7.87
N GLU A 134 -16.92 -15.57 7.29
CA GLU A 134 -16.64 -16.36 6.09
C GLU A 134 -17.09 -15.67 4.81
N ASP A 135 -16.34 -15.84 3.73
CA ASP A 135 -16.80 -15.39 2.41
C ASP A 135 -17.82 -16.36 1.80
N ALA A 136 -18.63 -15.83 0.89
CA ALA A 136 -19.51 -16.61 0.03
C ALA A 136 -18.75 -17.17 -1.18
N GLY A 137 -19.39 -18.10 -1.90
CA GLY A 137 -18.91 -18.57 -3.20
C GLY A 137 -18.96 -17.48 -4.27
N LYS A 138 -18.84 -17.90 -5.53
CA LYS A 138 -18.91 -17.02 -6.70
C LYS A 138 -20.06 -17.45 -7.60
N SER A 139 -20.92 -16.51 -7.93
CA SER A 139 -21.97 -16.65 -8.95
C SER A 139 -21.47 -16.07 -10.28
N MET A 140 -21.53 -16.86 -11.36
CA MET A 140 -21.15 -16.44 -12.71
C MET A 140 -22.38 -16.45 -13.63
N HIS A 141 -22.72 -15.29 -14.18
CA HIS A 141 -23.91 -15.09 -15.02
C HIS A 141 -23.56 -14.94 -16.51
N ASP A 142 -22.29 -14.75 -16.83
CA ASP A 142 -21.75 -14.49 -18.16
C ASP A 142 -21.28 -15.76 -18.89
N LYS A 143 -21.23 -16.90 -18.19
CA LYS A 143 -20.74 -18.18 -18.72
C LYS A 143 -21.81 -19.01 -19.42
N ASP A 144 -23.08 -18.79 -19.10
CA ASP A 144 -24.21 -19.45 -19.73
C ASP A 144 -25.35 -18.43 -19.92
N ASN A 145 -26.04 -18.51 -21.07
CA ASN A 145 -27.06 -17.54 -21.45
C ASN A 145 -28.38 -17.67 -20.67
N ARG A 146 -28.59 -18.79 -19.95
CA ARG A 146 -29.86 -19.10 -19.26
C ARG A 146 -29.67 -19.40 -17.78
N TYR A 147 -28.53 -19.96 -17.40
CA TYR A 147 -28.26 -20.40 -16.03
C TYR A 147 -27.10 -19.64 -15.40
N SER A 148 -27.12 -19.51 -14.08
CA SER A 148 -25.97 -19.03 -13.32
C SER A 148 -25.14 -20.22 -12.88
N LEU A 149 -23.84 -20.15 -13.06
CA LEU A 149 -22.90 -21.18 -12.62
C LEU A 149 -22.33 -20.80 -11.25
N ILE A 150 -22.38 -21.73 -10.30
CA ILE A 150 -21.94 -21.51 -8.92
C ILE A 150 -20.61 -22.24 -8.70
N ASP A 151 -19.62 -21.49 -8.23
CA ASP A 151 -18.34 -22.03 -7.75
C ASP A 151 -18.18 -21.75 -6.25
N LEU A 152 -18.11 -22.82 -5.46
CA LEU A 152 -18.03 -22.78 -4.00
C LEU A 152 -16.59 -22.89 -3.48
N ASN A 153 -15.57 -22.82 -4.35
CA ASN A 153 -14.17 -22.74 -3.93
C ASN A 153 -13.92 -21.65 -2.89
N ARG A 154 -14.55 -20.48 -3.05
CA ARG A 154 -14.40 -19.34 -2.14
C ARG A 154 -15.29 -19.42 -0.89
N ALA A 155 -16.32 -20.26 -0.89
CA ALA A 155 -17.23 -20.36 0.25
C ALA A 155 -16.48 -20.87 1.50
N GLY A 156 -16.49 -20.10 2.59
CA GLY A 156 -15.74 -20.42 3.81
C GLY A 156 -14.32 -19.84 3.87
N VAL A 157 -13.86 -19.11 2.85
CA VAL A 157 -12.57 -18.42 2.91
C VAL A 157 -12.62 -17.35 4.01
N PRO A 158 -11.59 -17.19 4.87
CA PRO A 158 -11.68 -16.28 6.00
C PRO A 158 -11.61 -14.82 5.61
N LEU A 159 -12.44 -14.00 6.24
CA LEU A 159 -12.46 -12.56 6.12
C LEU A 159 -12.36 -11.89 7.49
N VAL A 160 -11.77 -10.70 7.50
CA VAL A 160 -12.07 -9.69 8.51
C VAL A 160 -12.76 -8.51 7.84
N GLU A 161 -13.87 -8.08 8.43
CA GLU A 161 -14.56 -6.85 8.04
C GLU A 161 -14.14 -5.74 9.01
N ILE A 162 -13.64 -4.63 8.47
CA ILE A 162 -13.16 -3.46 9.20
C ILE A 162 -14.12 -2.32 8.90
N VAL A 163 -14.85 -1.90 9.92
CA VAL A 163 -15.88 -0.85 9.80
C VAL A 163 -15.36 0.43 10.43
N SER A 164 -15.26 1.50 9.63
CA SER A 164 -14.88 2.82 10.14
C SER A 164 -16.05 3.52 10.82
N GLU A 165 -15.75 4.42 11.75
CA GLU A 165 -16.70 5.47 12.12
C GLU A 165 -16.93 6.40 10.92
N PRO A 166 -18.06 7.14 10.87
CA PRO A 166 -18.34 8.10 9.81
C PRO A 166 -17.53 9.40 10.01
N ASP A 167 -16.21 9.29 10.07
CA ASP A 167 -15.26 10.38 10.34
C ASP A 167 -14.65 10.99 9.07
N ILE A 168 -14.75 10.29 7.94
CA ILE A 168 -14.15 10.69 6.66
C ILE A 168 -14.96 11.84 6.03
N ARG A 169 -14.27 12.88 5.57
CA ARG A 169 -14.85 14.14 5.06
C ARG A 169 -14.46 14.47 3.62
N SER A 170 -13.61 13.68 2.99
CA SER A 170 -13.24 13.86 1.58
C SER A 170 -12.94 12.54 0.89
N ALA A 171 -13.03 12.52 -0.45
CA ALA A 171 -12.56 11.38 -1.24
C ALA A 171 -11.06 11.12 -1.06
N GLU A 172 -10.26 12.16 -0.80
CA GLU A 172 -8.83 12.04 -0.51
C GLU A 172 -8.59 11.32 0.84
N GLU A 173 -9.34 11.70 1.88
CA GLU A 173 -9.30 11.02 3.18
C GLU A 173 -9.74 9.55 3.05
N ALA A 174 -10.77 9.25 2.26
CA ALA A 174 -11.24 7.88 2.02
C ALA A 174 -10.14 7.03 1.36
N ALA A 175 -9.46 7.57 0.35
CA ALA A 175 -8.36 6.91 -0.33
C ALA A 175 -7.16 6.69 0.60
N ALA A 176 -6.80 7.70 1.39
CA ALA A 176 -5.72 7.60 2.37
C ALA A 176 -6.04 6.53 3.42
N TYR A 177 -7.27 6.50 3.96
CA TYR A 177 -7.68 5.51 4.94
C TYR A 177 -7.63 4.08 4.40
N LEU A 178 -8.22 3.84 3.22
CA LEU A 178 -8.16 2.51 2.60
C LEU A 178 -6.71 2.10 2.29
N SER A 179 -5.87 3.05 1.88
CA SER A 179 -4.44 2.80 1.62
C SER A 179 -3.69 2.42 2.89
N GLU A 180 -3.93 3.11 4.01
CA GLU A 180 -3.29 2.79 5.29
C GLU A 180 -3.76 1.45 5.84
N ILE A 181 -5.06 1.14 5.78
CA ILE A 181 -5.58 -0.19 6.17
C ILE A 181 -4.93 -1.30 5.32
N ARG A 182 -4.88 -1.11 4.00
CA ARG A 182 -4.20 -2.03 3.07
C ARG A 182 -2.73 -2.20 3.44
N LYS A 183 -2.04 -1.09 3.72
CA LYS A 183 -0.62 -1.08 4.09
C LYS A 183 -0.39 -1.89 5.37
N ILE A 184 -1.17 -1.63 6.42
CA ILE A 184 -1.10 -2.36 7.69
C ILE A 184 -1.34 -3.86 7.46
N ALA A 185 -2.41 -4.23 6.73
CA ALA A 185 -2.74 -5.63 6.50
C ALA A 185 -1.63 -6.40 5.75
N ARG A 186 -1.01 -5.77 4.73
CA ARG A 186 0.17 -6.32 4.04
C ARG A 186 1.38 -6.42 4.94
N TYR A 187 1.65 -5.40 5.76
CA TYR A 187 2.82 -5.38 6.66
C TYR A 187 2.77 -6.47 7.71
N LEU A 188 1.58 -6.74 8.24
CA LEU A 188 1.32 -7.83 9.18
C LEU A 188 1.37 -9.22 8.52
N GLY A 189 1.33 -9.29 7.19
CA GLY A 189 1.22 -10.54 6.45
C GLY A 189 -0.13 -11.25 6.63
N VAL A 190 -1.19 -10.50 6.97
CA VAL A 190 -2.53 -11.08 7.18
C VAL A 190 -3.38 -11.06 5.93
N CYS A 191 -3.10 -10.19 4.96
CA CYS A 191 -3.80 -10.09 3.67
C CYS A 191 -2.82 -9.51 2.63
N ASP A 192 -2.86 -9.99 1.38
CA ASP A 192 -2.04 -9.46 0.28
C ASP A 192 -2.50 -8.07 -0.20
N GLY A 193 -3.72 -7.66 0.15
CA GLY A 193 -4.29 -6.34 -0.14
C GLY A 193 -4.65 -6.12 -1.61
N ASN A 194 -4.73 -7.15 -2.45
CA ASN A 194 -5.07 -7.02 -3.87
C ASN A 194 -6.56 -6.72 -4.10
N MET A 195 -6.87 -5.50 -4.56
CA MET A 195 -8.24 -5.12 -4.87
C MET A 195 -8.74 -5.68 -6.20
N GLU A 196 -7.84 -5.97 -7.15
CA GLU A 196 -8.21 -6.49 -8.48
C GLU A 196 -8.61 -7.97 -8.40
N GLU A 197 -7.88 -8.74 -7.61
CA GLU A 197 -8.20 -10.15 -7.32
C GLU A 197 -9.31 -10.30 -6.27
N GLY A 198 -9.70 -9.21 -5.61
CA GLY A 198 -10.81 -9.15 -4.66
C GLY A 198 -10.47 -9.62 -3.25
N SER A 199 -9.20 -9.80 -2.92
CA SER A 199 -8.76 -10.10 -1.55
C SER A 199 -8.94 -8.89 -0.62
N LEU A 200 -8.95 -7.67 -1.17
CA LEU A 200 -9.38 -6.46 -0.44
C LEU A 200 -10.55 -5.80 -1.15
N ARG A 201 -11.70 -5.76 -0.48
CA ARG A 201 -12.94 -5.13 -0.98
C ARG A 201 -13.32 -3.96 -0.09
N CYS A 202 -13.97 -2.96 -0.66
CA CYS A 202 -14.45 -1.80 0.08
C CYS A 202 -15.84 -1.40 -0.43
N ASP A 203 -16.77 -1.22 0.50
CA ASP A 203 -18.04 -0.56 0.28
C ASP A 203 -18.03 0.81 0.98
N ALA A 204 -18.69 1.80 0.39
CA ALA A 204 -18.71 3.17 0.91
C ALA A 204 -20.12 3.61 1.31
N ASN A 205 -20.31 3.95 2.59
CA ASN A 205 -21.53 4.56 3.10
C ASN A 205 -21.39 6.08 3.02
N ILE A 206 -22.12 6.72 2.10
CA ILE A 206 -21.98 8.13 1.76
C ILE A 206 -23.25 8.89 2.16
N SER A 207 -23.06 9.95 2.95
CA SER A 207 -24.09 10.90 3.33
C SER A 207 -23.55 12.32 3.17
N VAL A 208 -24.46 13.27 2.99
CA VAL A 208 -24.14 14.70 3.11
C VAL A 208 -25.00 15.34 4.19
N ARG A 209 -24.48 16.41 4.81
CA ARG A 209 -25.24 17.26 5.73
C ARG A 209 -24.82 18.72 5.59
N LEU A 210 -25.62 19.65 6.06
CA LEU A 210 -25.22 21.06 6.13
C LEU A 210 -24.02 21.20 7.08
N ARG A 211 -23.08 22.08 6.75
CA ARG A 211 -21.94 22.36 7.63
C ARG A 211 -22.43 22.85 8.98
N GLY A 212 -21.90 22.24 10.05
CA GLY A 212 -22.28 22.54 11.43
C GLY A 212 -23.57 21.86 11.91
N ALA A 213 -24.27 21.09 11.07
CA ALA A 213 -25.40 20.28 11.54
C ALA A 213 -24.91 19.12 12.42
N GLU A 214 -25.57 18.89 13.55
CA GLU A 214 -25.22 17.80 14.46
C GLU A 214 -25.72 16.44 13.94
N THR A 215 -26.89 16.42 13.31
CA THR A 215 -27.52 15.19 12.80
C THR A 215 -26.98 14.77 11.44
N TYR A 216 -26.77 13.48 11.25
CA TYR A 216 -26.42 12.92 9.93
C TYR A 216 -27.63 12.87 9.00
N GLY A 217 -27.37 13.03 7.69
CA GLY A 217 -28.37 12.85 6.65
C GLY A 217 -28.63 11.37 6.34
N ASN A 218 -29.50 11.13 5.36
CA ASN A 218 -29.68 9.80 4.81
C ASN A 218 -28.44 9.36 4.04
N ARG A 219 -28.09 8.07 4.19
CA ARG A 219 -26.93 7.46 3.54
C ARG A 219 -27.30 6.61 2.34
N CYS A 220 -26.46 6.63 1.32
CA CYS A 220 -26.43 5.63 0.26
C CYS A 220 -25.19 4.75 0.44
N GLU A 221 -25.34 3.45 0.28
CA GLU A 221 -24.26 2.47 0.30
C GLU A 221 -23.84 2.20 -1.14
N VAL A 222 -22.60 2.52 -1.51
CA VAL A 222 -22.06 2.26 -2.86
C VAL A 222 -21.17 1.04 -2.82
N LYS A 223 -21.50 0.05 -3.66
CA LYS A 223 -20.76 -1.20 -3.83
C LYS A 223 -19.95 -1.22 -5.14
N ASN A 224 -19.16 -2.28 -5.33
CA ASN A 224 -18.37 -2.55 -6.54
C ASN A 224 -17.21 -1.55 -6.75
N LEU A 225 -16.48 -1.23 -5.68
CA LEU A 225 -15.36 -0.29 -5.69
C LEU A 225 -14.02 -1.03 -5.77
N ASN A 226 -13.74 -1.63 -6.94
CA ASN A 226 -12.58 -2.52 -7.15
C ASN A 226 -11.22 -1.80 -7.20
N SER A 227 -11.16 -0.49 -6.94
CA SER A 227 -9.90 0.25 -6.81
C SER A 227 -10.08 1.50 -5.96
N ILE A 228 -8.98 1.97 -5.35
CA ILE A 228 -8.96 3.24 -4.59
C ILE A 228 -9.41 4.41 -5.48
N ARG A 229 -9.04 4.41 -6.77
CA ARG A 229 -9.48 5.43 -7.73
C ARG A 229 -10.99 5.39 -7.94
N ASN A 230 -11.59 4.20 -8.03
CA ASN A 230 -13.04 4.05 -8.18
C ASN A 230 -13.78 4.49 -6.91
N LEU A 231 -13.24 4.19 -5.73
CA LEU A 231 -13.74 4.72 -4.45
C LEU A 231 -13.81 6.25 -4.48
N GLN A 232 -12.74 6.92 -4.88
CA GLN A 232 -12.71 8.39 -4.95
C GLN A 232 -13.72 8.95 -5.95
N ARG A 233 -13.82 8.34 -7.14
CA ARG A 233 -14.77 8.76 -8.18
C ARG A 233 -16.21 8.59 -7.70
N ALA A 234 -16.53 7.45 -7.10
CA ALA A 234 -17.85 7.16 -6.55
C ALA A 234 -18.25 8.16 -5.46
N ILE A 235 -17.35 8.45 -4.52
CA ILE A 235 -17.59 9.44 -3.46
C ILE A 235 -17.85 10.83 -4.04
N ASN A 236 -17.01 11.28 -4.99
CA ASN A 236 -17.16 12.59 -5.59
C ASN A 236 -18.44 12.72 -6.42
N TYR A 237 -18.83 11.67 -7.15
CA TYR A 237 -20.08 11.63 -7.90
C TYR A 237 -21.28 11.70 -6.95
N GLU A 238 -21.30 10.82 -5.94
CA GLU A 238 -22.42 10.71 -5.02
C GLU A 238 -22.59 11.96 -4.14
N PHE A 239 -21.48 12.60 -3.74
CA PHE A 239 -21.52 13.90 -3.08
C PHE A 239 -22.27 14.94 -3.91
N LYS A 240 -21.92 15.07 -5.20
CA LYS A 240 -22.57 16.03 -6.11
C LYS A 240 -24.04 15.67 -6.33
N ARG A 241 -24.36 14.39 -6.51
CA ARG A 241 -25.72 13.90 -6.70
C ARG A 241 -26.60 14.22 -5.50
N GLN A 242 -26.14 13.88 -4.28
CA GLN A 242 -26.89 14.13 -3.05
C GLN A 242 -27.09 15.63 -2.79
N VAL A 243 -26.06 16.46 -2.98
CA VAL A 243 -26.20 17.93 -2.85
C VAL A 243 -27.22 18.48 -3.85
N ALA A 244 -27.19 18.03 -5.10
CA ALA A 244 -28.14 18.48 -6.12
C ALA A 244 -29.59 18.10 -5.79
N LEU A 245 -29.83 16.95 -5.14
CA LEU A 245 -31.16 16.58 -4.66
C LEU A 245 -31.62 17.47 -3.51
N LEU A 246 -30.76 17.72 -2.52
CA LEU A 246 -31.10 18.56 -1.37
C LEU A 246 -31.38 20.01 -1.77
N GLU A 247 -30.62 20.58 -2.71
CA GLU A 247 -30.88 21.94 -3.21
C GLU A 247 -32.18 22.06 -4.01
N LYS A 248 -32.71 20.94 -4.54
CA LYS A 248 -34.06 20.88 -5.15
C LYS A 248 -35.19 20.68 -4.13
N GLY A 249 -34.85 20.52 -2.85
CA GLY A 249 -35.81 20.17 -1.80
C GLY A 249 -36.27 18.72 -1.85
N GLU A 250 -35.54 17.85 -2.57
CA GLU A 250 -35.81 16.41 -2.62
C GLU A 250 -35.16 15.69 -1.43
N THR A 251 -35.60 14.45 -1.16
CA THR A 251 -35.05 13.62 -0.08
C THR A 251 -34.11 12.55 -0.64
N ILE A 252 -33.04 12.26 0.09
CA ILE A 252 -32.12 11.18 -0.27
C ILE A 252 -32.72 9.87 0.23
N GLY A 253 -33.10 8.98 -0.69
CA GLY A 253 -33.52 7.62 -0.34
C GLY A 253 -32.34 6.78 0.16
N GLN A 254 -32.54 5.97 1.21
CA GLN A 254 -31.51 5.03 1.64
C GLN A 254 -31.46 3.86 0.67
N ASN A 255 -30.48 3.88 -0.24
CA ASN A 255 -30.35 2.91 -1.32
C ASN A 255 -28.99 2.23 -1.28
N THR A 256 -28.94 0.98 -1.75
CA THR A 256 -27.68 0.35 -2.17
C THR A 256 -27.50 0.65 -3.66
N LEU A 257 -26.35 1.21 -4.01
CA LEU A 257 -25.99 1.65 -5.36
C LEU A 257 -24.84 0.79 -5.92
N ASN A 258 -24.82 0.59 -7.23
CA ASN A 258 -23.67 0.08 -7.96
C ASN A 258 -22.89 1.25 -8.55
N PHE A 259 -21.56 1.21 -8.47
CA PHE A 259 -20.70 2.11 -9.23
C PHE A 259 -20.31 1.47 -10.56
N ASP A 260 -20.52 2.20 -11.67
CA ASP A 260 -20.02 1.81 -12.99
C ASP A 260 -18.69 2.52 -13.25
N ALA A 261 -17.60 1.75 -13.37
CA ALA A 261 -16.26 2.30 -13.59
C ALA A 261 -16.09 2.94 -14.99
N GLY A 262 -16.84 2.49 -15.98
CA GLY A 262 -16.81 2.99 -17.36
C GLY A 262 -17.46 4.37 -17.49
N THR A 263 -18.66 4.53 -16.93
CA THR A 263 -19.38 5.82 -16.97
C THR A 263 -18.95 6.76 -15.83
N GLY A 264 -18.54 6.21 -14.69
CA GLY A 264 -18.26 6.97 -13.47
C GLY A 264 -19.51 7.38 -12.69
N GLU A 265 -20.65 6.74 -12.98
CA GLU A 265 -21.95 7.05 -12.37
C GLU A 265 -22.38 5.96 -11.40
N THR A 266 -23.32 6.30 -10.51
CA THR A 266 -23.95 5.35 -9.59
C THR A 266 -25.39 5.06 -10.02
N SER A 267 -25.76 3.78 -10.07
CA SER A 267 -27.13 3.33 -10.36
C SER A 267 -27.72 2.61 -9.15
N VAL A 268 -29.05 2.69 -8.99
CA VAL A 268 -29.74 2.00 -7.89
C VAL A 268 -29.75 0.50 -8.16
N LEU A 269 -29.17 -0.29 -7.24
CA LEU A 269 -29.33 -1.74 -7.23
C LEU A 269 -30.63 -2.14 -6.53
N ARG A 270 -30.86 -1.56 -5.35
CA ARG A 270 -32.04 -1.86 -4.52
C ARG A 270 -32.36 -0.71 -3.56
N SER A 271 -33.65 -0.53 -3.25
CA SER A 271 -34.15 0.40 -2.22
C SER A 271 -34.28 -0.29 -0.85
N LYS A 272 -34.09 0.45 0.25
CA LYS A 272 -34.20 -0.07 1.63
C LYS A 272 -35.62 -0.34 2.13
N GLU A 273 -36.68 -0.15 1.34
CA GLU A 273 -38.00 -0.69 1.70
C GLU A 273 -37.97 -2.23 1.85
N MET A 274 -36.88 -2.85 1.38
CA MET A 274 -36.46 -4.23 1.60
C MET A 274 -35.32 -4.33 2.63
N ALA A 275 -35.42 -3.67 3.79
CA ALA A 275 -34.46 -3.89 4.88
C ALA A 275 -34.58 -5.35 5.35
N TYR A 276 -33.73 -6.22 4.80
CA TYR A 276 -33.76 -7.64 5.10
C TYR A 276 -33.49 -7.84 6.58
N ASP A 277 -34.47 -8.40 7.27
CA ASP A 277 -34.26 -8.97 8.60
C ASP A 277 -33.35 -10.19 8.45
N TYR A 278 -32.04 -9.96 8.62
CA TYR A 278 -31.02 -11.01 8.61
C TYR A 278 -31.16 -11.97 9.80
N ARG A 279 -32.08 -11.70 10.74
CA ARG A 279 -32.40 -12.55 11.89
C ARG A 279 -31.13 -13.00 12.60
N TYR A 280 -30.28 -12.05 12.99
CA TYR A 280 -29.04 -12.36 13.69
C TYR A 280 -29.33 -13.11 14.98
N PHE A 281 -28.62 -14.21 15.20
CA PHE A 281 -28.63 -14.92 16.48
C PHE A 281 -27.29 -15.62 16.70
N PRO A 282 -26.90 -15.91 17.97
CA PRO A 282 -25.64 -16.59 18.28
C PRO A 282 -25.50 -17.92 17.54
N GLU A 283 -24.32 -18.20 16.98
CA GLU A 283 -24.01 -19.47 16.33
C GLU A 283 -23.93 -20.58 17.38
N PRO A 284 -24.92 -21.50 17.47
CA PRO A 284 -24.93 -22.52 18.52
C PRO A 284 -23.85 -23.60 18.34
N ASP A 285 -23.37 -23.81 17.11
CA ASP A 285 -22.40 -24.86 16.79
C ASP A 285 -20.96 -24.46 17.17
N LEU A 286 -20.73 -23.17 17.44
CA LEU A 286 -19.46 -22.64 17.92
C LEU A 286 -19.62 -22.10 19.34
N GLN A 287 -18.81 -22.60 20.27
CA GLN A 287 -18.75 -22.02 21.60
C GLN A 287 -18.20 -20.59 21.54
N PRO A 288 -18.57 -19.71 22.49
CA PRO A 288 -17.94 -18.41 22.64
C PRO A 288 -16.40 -18.55 22.70
N LEU A 289 -15.70 -17.64 22.05
CA LEU A 289 -14.24 -17.57 22.07
C LEU A 289 -13.79 -16.82 23.31
N GLU A 290 -13.01 -17.50 24.14
CA GLU A 290 -12.27 -16.91 25.25
C GLU A 290 -10.79 -16.81 24.92
N LEU A 291 -10.30 -15.59 24.78
CA LEU A 291 -8.91 -15.28 24.53
C LEU A 291 -8.25 -14.97 25.88
N SER A 292 -7.23 -15.74 26.24
CA SER A 292 -6.40 -15.44 27.39
C SER A 292 -5.59 -14.16 27.14
N GLN A 293 -5.45 -13.31 28.15
CA GLN A 293 -4.65 -12.09 28.08
C GLN A 293 -3.20 -12.39 27.64
N GLU A 294 -2.64 -13.49 28.14
CA GLU A 294 -1.29 -13.97 27.82
C GLU A 294 -1.11 -14.24 26.31
N TRP A 295 -2.14 -14.80 25.67
CA TRP A 295 -2.10 -15.08 24.23
C TRP A 295 -2.21 -13.81 23.38
N VAL A 296 -3.01 -12.83 23.83
CA VAL A 296 -3.07 -11.51 23.17
C VAL A 296 -1.74 -10.79 23.30
N GLU A 297 -1.09 -10.87 24.46
CA GLU A 297 0.25 -10.32 24.68
C GLU A 297 1.32 -11.04 23.86
N GLU A 298 1.28 -12.36 23.75
CA GLU A 298 2.16 -13.13 22.86
C GLU A 298 2.02 -12.64 21.41
N ILE A 299 0.77 -12.47 20.94
CA ILE A 299 0.51 -11.92 19.60
C ILE A 299 1.07 -10.51 19.48
N HIS A 300 0.87 -9.64 20.47
CA HIS A 300 1.37 -8.27 20.49
C HIS A 300 2.90 -8.23 20.35
N HIS A 301 3.63 -9.07 21.10
CA HIS A 301 5.10 -9.16 21.00
C HIS A 301 5.56 -9.77 19.67
N SER A 302 4.73 -10.55 18.99
CA SER A 302 5.03 -11.09 17.65
C SER A 302 4.78 -10.10 16.51
N LEU A 303 4.18 -8.93 16.79
CA LEU A 303 3.90 -7.93 15.76
C LEU A 303 5.21 -7.33 15.23
N PRO A 304 5.35 -7.19 13.90
CA PRO A 304 6.41 -6.37 13.36
C PRO A 304 6.19 -4.90 13.76
N GLU A 305 7.28 -4.14 13.86
CA GLU A 305 7.19 -2.68 14.00
C GLU A 305 6.39 -2.11 12.82
N LEU A 306 5.36 -1.33 13.12
CA LEU A 306 4.44 -0.82 12.09
C LEU A 306 5.16 0.18 11.16
N PRO A 307 4.65 0.38 9.94
CA PRO A 307 5.31 1.25 8.97
C PRO A 307 5.55 2.67 9.47
N GLU A 308 4.60 3.24 10.21
CA GLU A 308 4.72 4.60 10.76
C GLU A 308 5.80 4.68 11.85
N ASP A 309 5.84 3.69 12.74
CA ASP A 309 6.85 3.62 13.79
C ASP A 309 8.25 3.46 13.20
N ARG A 310 8.40 2.58 12.20
CA ARG A 310 9.63 2.43 11.42
C ARG A 310 10.04 3.73 10.74
N ALA A 311 9.11 4.44 10.09
CA ALA A 311 9.40 5.70 9.42
C ALA A 311 9.86 6.78 10.43
N ASN A 312 9.21 6.84 11.60
CA ASN A 312 9.59 7.74 12.69
C ASN A 312 10.97 7.37 13.26
N ARG A 313 11.29 6.07 13.38
CA ARG A 313 12.62 5.62 13.77
C ARG A 313 13.67 5.99 12.72
N TYR A 314 13.40 5.81 11.44
CA TYR A 314 14.35 6.12 10.37
C TYR A 314 14.68 7.60 10.30
N THR A 315 13.70 8.47 10.51
CA THR A 315 13.94 9.92 10.58
C THR A 315 14.75 10.32 11.81
N ARG A 316 14.51 9.70 12.97
CA ARG A 316 15.23 10.01 14.23
C ARG A 316 16.64 9.41 14.31
N GLN A 317 16.78 8.14 13.95
CA GLN A 317 18.02 7.36 14.11
C GLN A 317 18.96 7.53 12.92
N PHE A 318 18.42 7.55 11.70
CA PHE A 318 19.22 7.60 10.47
C PHE A 318 19.23 8.99 9.81
N SER A 319 18.55 9.98 10.40
CA SER A 319 18.44 11.36 9.87
C SER A 319 17.93 11.42 8.43
N LEU A 320 17.11 10.44 8.02
CA LEU A 320 16.48 10.42 6.70
C LEU A 320 15.36 11.45 6.60
N SER A 321 15.07 11.90 5.38
CA SER A 321 13.90 12.74 5.15
C SER A 321 12.61 11.94 5.39
N GLY A 322 11.52 12.61 5.76
CA GLY A 322 10.22 11.95 5.91
C GLY A 322 9.74 11.28 4.61
N TYR A 323 10.14 11.83 3.47
CA TYR A 323 9.87 11.24 2.16
C TYR A 323 10.62 9.91 1.98
N ASP A 324 11.95 9.90 2.17
CA ASP A 324 12.76 8.68 2.02
C ASP A 324 12.32 7.59 3.00
N ALA A 325 12.06 7.97 4.25
CA ALA A 325 11.58 7.05 5.28
C ALA A 325 10.22 6.44 4.92
N SER A 326 9.29 7.24 4.36
CA SER A 326 7.98 6.73 3.95
C SER A 326 8.05 5.74 2.79
N LEU A 327 9.00 5.93 1.88
CA LEU A 327 9.20 5.05 0.72
C LEU A 327 9.84 3.72 1.14
N LEU A 328 10.90 3.78 1.96
CA LEU A 328 11.58 2.58 2.48
C LEU A 328 10.66 1.71 3.35
N THR A 329 9.70 2.33 4.03
CA THR A 329 8.74 1.64 4.92
C THR A 329 7.40 1.35 4.25
N ALA A 330 7.28 1.57 2.94
CA ALA A 330 6.07 1.26 2.19
C ALA A 330 5.77 -0.25 2.22
N GLU A 331 6.82 -1.07 2.07
CA GLU A 331 6.74 -2.53 2.10
C GLU A 331 7.70 -3.10 3.14
N ARG A 332 7.27 -4.18 3.80
CA ARG A 332 8.04 -4.77 4.90
C ARG A 332 9.38 -5.33 4.42
N ALA A 333 9.38 -6.06 3.32
CA ALA A 333 10.60 -6.65 2.77
C ALA A 333 11.64 -5.56 2.40
N VAL A 334 11.19 -4.41 1.91
CA VAL A 334 12.07 -3.27 1.61
C VAL A 334 12.67 -2.66 2.87
N ALA A 335 11.85 -2.48 3.91
CA ALA A 335 12.32 -1.99 5.19
C ALA A 335 13.32 -2.96 5.84
N ASP A 336 13.03 -4.27 5.81
CA ASP A 336 13.92 -5.32 6.34
C ASP A 336 15.25 -5.34 5.56
N PHE A 337 15.23 -5.22 4.23
CA PHE A 337 16.44 -5.12 3.42
C PHE A 337 17.27 -3.87 3.73
N PHE A 338 16.62 -2.72 3.92
CA PHE A 338 17.29 -1.49 4.34
C PHE A 338 17.97 -1.65 5.70
N GLU A 339 17.30 -2.25 6.68
CA GLU A 339 17.88 -2.52 8.01
C GLU A 339 19.07 -3.48 7.96
N GLU A 340 19.08 -4.44 7.03
CA GLU A 340 20.26 -5.26 6.77
C GLU A 340 21.39 -4.45 6.11
N LEU A 341 21.07 -3.58 5.14
CA LEU A 341 22.06 -2.75 4.44
C LEU A 341 22.79 -1.78 5.37
N VAL A 342 22.07 -1.11 6.28
CA VAL A 342 22.68 -0.13 7.20
C VAL A 342 23.64 -0.75 8.21
N LYS A 343 23.68 -2.08 8.35
CA LYS A 343 24.73 -2.77 9.14
C LYS A 343 26.11 -2.71 8.46
N PHE A 344 26.14 -2.50 7.15
CA PHE A 344 27.36 -2.49 6.33
C PHE A 344 27.77 -1.09 5.88
N THR A 345 26.99 -0.05 6.17
CA THR A 345 27.34 1.33 5.80
C THR A 345 26.85 2.35 6.84
N GLY A 346 27.70 3.31 7.17
CA GLY A 346 27.31 4.49 7.97
C GLY A 346 26.61 5.58 7.15
N ASN A 347 26.58 5.46 5.82
CA ASN A 347 25.97 6.44 4.92
C ASN A 347 24.53 6.06 4.60
N TYR A 348 23.65 6.29 5.58
CA TYR A 348 22.23 5.92 5.49
C TYR A 348 21.52 6.61 4.32
N LYS A 349 21.94 7.82 3.94
CA LYS A 349 21.37 8.55 2.81
C LYS A 349 21.73 7.87 1.48
N SER A 350 22.97 7.44 1.30
CA SER A 350 23.37 6.67 0.13
C SER A 350 22.63 5.33 0.07
N ALA A 351 22.48 4.64 1.20
CA ALA A 351 21.69 3.40 1.28
C ALA A 351 20.23 3.61 0.85
N ALA A 352 19.58 4.67 1.35
CA ALA A 352 18.22 5.02 0.95
C ALA A 352 18.11 5.34 -0.55
N ASN A 353 19.07 6.08 -1.10
CA ASN A 353 19.10 6.42 -2.53
C ASN A 353 19.29 5.18 -3.43
N TRP A 354 20.11 4.21 -2.99
CA TRP A 354 20.33 2.96 -3.72
C TRP A 354 19.05 2.12 -3.79
N ILE A 355 18.36 1.98 -2.67
CA ILE A 355 17.09 1.24 -2.60
C ILE A 355 16.01 1.95 -3.42
N ASN A 356 15.77 3.23 -3.13
CA ASN A 356 14.68 4.00 -3.75
C ASN A 356 14.91 4.31 -5.24
N GLY A 357 16.15 4.16 -5.73
CA GLY A 357 16.53 4.45 -7.11
C GLY A 357 16.90 3.18 -7.89
N PRO A 358 18.21 2.85 -8.03
CA PRO A 358 18.68 1.74 -8.87
C PRO A 358 18.04 0.38 -8.57
N ILE A 359 17.91 0.00 -7.30
CA ILE A 359 17.35 -1.30 -6.92
C ILE A 359 15.87 -1.35 -7.29
N GLN A 360 15.08 -0.37 -6.89
CA GLN A 360 13.65 -0.33 -7.23
C GLN A 360 13.42 -0.27 -8.75
N SER A 361 14.27 0.45 -9.52
CA SER A 361 14.20 0.46 -10.99
C SER A 361 14.40 -0.94 -11.56
N TYR A 362 15.44 -1.65 -11.11
CA TYR A 362 15.72 -3.03 -11.55
C TYR A 362 14.58 -4.00 -11.21
N LEU A 363 14.06 -3.93 -9.98
CA LEU A 363 12.94 -4.75 -9.53
C LEU A 363 11.70 -4.50 -10.39
N ASN A 364 11.36 -3.24 -10.65
CA ASN A 364 10.21 -2.87 -11.48
C ASN A 364 10.39 -3.31 -12.95
N GLU A 365 11.58 -3.15 -13.53
CA GLU A 365 11.88 -3.55 -14.92
C GLU A 365 11.78 -5.06 -15.13
N ASN A 366 12.07 -5.85 -14.11
CA ASN A 366 12.03 -7.32 -14.16
C ASN A 366 10.79 -7.92 -13.48
N ASN A 367 9.89 -7.08 -12.96
CA ASN A 367 8.70 -7.49 -12.19
C ASN A 367 9.04 -8.45 -11.05
N LEU A 368 10.08 -8.12 -10.29
CA LEU A 368 10.58 -8.89 -9.15
C LEU A 368 10.27 -8.18 -7.83
N GLU A 369 10.08 -8.94 -6.76
CA GLU A 369 10.07 -8.43 -5.40
C GLU A 369 11.49 -8.30 -4.84
N ILE A 370 11.69 -7.45 -3.82
CA ILE A 370 13.03 -7.27 -3.23
C ILE A 370 13.58 -8.55 -2.59
N ALA A 371 12.72 -9.47 -2.18
CA ALA A 371 13.12 -10.79 -1.69
C ALA A 371 13.74 -11.67 -2.79
N GLU A 372 13.46 -11.38 -4.07
CA GLU A 372 13.98 -12.08 -5.25
C GLU A 372 15.25 -11.43 -5.80
N LEU A 373 15.74 -10.35 -5.16
CA LEU A 373 16.98 -9.70 -5.56
C LEU A 373 18.15 -10.69 -5.39
N PRO A 374 18.93 -10.97 -6.45
CA PRO A 374 20.00 -11.96 -6.38
C PRO A 374 21.24 -11.48 -5.60
N LEU A 375 21.27 -10.21 -5.21
CA LEU A 375 22.38 -9.58 -4.51
C LEU A 375 22.05 -9.34 -3.03
N PRO A 376 22.88 -9.84 -2.09
CA PRO A 376 22.69 -9.60 -0.67
C PRO A 376 23.08 -8.17 -0.26
N ALA A 377 22.56 -7.71 0.89
CA ALA A 377 22.72 -6.34 1.36
C ALA A 377 24.19 -5.91 1.59
N ASN A 378 25.07 -6.84 1.99
CA ASN A 378 26.49 -6.54 2.22
C ASN A 378 27.21 -6.04 0.95
N ILE A 379 26.82 -6.54 -0.22
CA ILE A 379 27.39 -6.11 -1.50
C ILE A 379 27.12 -4.63 -1.75
N PHE A 380 25.91 -4.16 -1.44
CA PHE A 380 25.58 -2.74 -1.58
C PHE A 380 26.33 -1.89 -0.55
N GLY A 381 26.62 -2.42 0.63
CA GLY A 381 27.54 -1.81 1.59
C GLY A 381 28.92 -1.57 0.97
N ASP A 382 29.49 -2.59 0.33
CA ASP A 382 30.79 -2.50 -0.35
C ASP A 382 30.76 -1.50 -1.52
N ILE A 383 29.69 -1.49 -2.32
CA ILE A 383 29.52 -0.50 -3.41
C ILE A 383 29.49 0.92 -2.84
N ILE A 384 28.74 1.15 -1.75
CA ILE A 384 28.63 2.46 -1.12
C ILE A 384 30.00 2.90 -0.57
N GLU A 385 30.75 2.01 0.07
CA GLU A 385 32.09 2.31 0.58
C GLU A 385 33.07 2.66 -0.56
N LEU A 386 33.00 1.98 -1.70
CA LEU A 386 33.84 2.30 -2.86
C LEU A 386 33.52 3.69 -3.45
N VAL A 387 32.24 4.08 -3.43
CA VAL A 387 31.81 5.43 -3.86
C VAL A 387 32.22 6.48 -2.83
N ASP A 388 31.98 6.23 -1.55
CA ASP A 388 32.26 7.16 -0.45
C ASP A 388 33.77 7.39 -0.28
N SER A 389 34.59 6.37 -0.49
CA SER A 389 36.06 6.47 -0.52
C SER A 389 36.60 7.14 -1.80
N GLY A 390 35.73 7.48 -2.75
CA GLY A 390 36.12 8.14 -4.01
C GLY A 390 36.93 7.25 -4.95
N LYS A 391 36.86 5.91 -4.79
CA LYS A 391 37.53 4.96 -5.69
C LYS A 391 36.77 4.78 -6.99
N ILE A 392 35.44 4.88 -6.95
CA ILE A 392 34.57 4.81 -8.13
C ILE A 392 33.56 5.94 -8.12
N ASN A 393 33.12 6.34 -9.30
CA ASN A 393 32.02 7.30 -9.44
C ASN A 393 30.67 6.65 -9.22
N HIS A 394 29.72 7.34 -8.58
CA HIS A 394 28.35 6.84 -8.41
C HIS A 394 27.69 6.43 -9.74
N THR A 395 27.91 7.22 -10.80
CA THR A 395 27.40 6.89 -12.14
C THR A 395 27.97 5.58 -12.68
N ALA A 396 29.26 5.31 -12.43
CA ALA A 396 29.90 4.06 -12.84
C ALA A 396 29.41 2.88 -11.99
N ALA A 397 29.22 3.08 -10.69
CA ALA A 397 28.64 2.10 -9.78
C ALA A 397 27.25 1.65 -10.24
N VAL A 398 26.36 2.60 -10.57
CA VAL A 398 24.98 2.30 -10.99
C VAL A 398 24.90 1.71 -12.40
N LYS A 399 25.64 2.26 -13.37
CA LYS A 399 25.48 1.88 -14.79
C LYS A 399 26.34 0.70 -15.24
N GLN A 400 27.43 0.42 -14.54
CA GLN A 400 28.41 -0.59 -14.98
C GLN A 400 28.58 -1.68 -13.92
N LEU A 401 28.93 -1.29 -12.69
CA LEU A 401 29.20 -2.28 -11.63
C LEU A 401 27.94 -3.05 -11.24
N PHE A 402 26.83 -2.36 -10.98
CA PHE A 402 25.59 -3.01 -10.54
C PHE A 402 25.05 -4.03 -11.58
N PRO A 403 24.90 -3.70 -12.88
CA PRO A 403 24.56 -4.70 -13.91
C PRO A 403 25.54 -5.86 -14.01
N ALA A 404 26.85 -5.60 -13.87
CA ALA A 404 27.86 -6.66 -13.90
C ALA A 404 27.76 -7.62 -12.70
N MET A 405 27.42 -7.10 -11.52
CA MET A 405 27.17 -7.92 -10.33
C MET A 405 25.89 -8.73 -10.45
N LEU A 406 24.84 -8.17 -11.07
CA LEU A 406 23.62 -8.91 -11.35
C LEU A 406 23.86 -10.07 -12.34
N ALA A 407 24.76 -9.88 -13.31
CA ALA A 407 25.13 -10.92 -14.27
C ALA A 407 25.98 -12.05 -13.66
N ASP A 408 26.81 -11.73 -12.66
CA ASP A 408 27.61 -12.74 -11.93
C ASP A 408 27.68 -12.44 -10.42
N PRO A 409 26.63 -12.83 -9.67
CA PRO A 409 26.51 -12.51 -8.23
C PRO A 409 27.60 -13.09 -7.33
N ARG A 410 28.40 -14.05 -7.83
CA ARG A 410 29.45 -14.74 -7.06
C ARG A 410 30.81 -14.10 -7.22
N LYS A 411 31.00 -13.20 -8.19
CA LYS A 411 32.28 -12.54 -8.41
C LYS A 411 32.58 -11.53 -7.32
N ASN A 412 33.86 -11.43 -6.97
CA ASN A 412 34.31 -10.44 -6.01
C ASN A 412 34.17 -9.03 -6.60
N ILE A 413 33.65 -8.09 -5.79
CA ILE A 413 33.42 -6.71 -6.22
C ILE A 413 34.71 -6.01 -6.67
N ILE A 414 35.84 -6.28 -6.02
CA ILE A 414 37.15 -5.69 -6.34
C ILE A 414 37.64 -6.19 -7.70
N GLU A 415 37.46 -7.49 -7.98
CA GLU A 415 37.82 -8.08 -9.27
C GLU A 415 36.98 -7.50 -10.41
N LEU A 416 35.68 -7.29 -10.19
CA LEU A 416 34.80 -6.65 -11.18
C LEU A 416 35.18 -5.19 -11.42
N VAL A 417 35.49 -4.43 -10.37
CA VAL A 417 35.93 -3.04 -10.49
C VAL A 417 37.23 -2.93 -11.28
N ALA A 418 38.19 -3.82 -11.02
CA ALA A 418 39.46 -3.87 -11.75
C ALA A 418 39.28 -4.35 -13.20
N GLY A 419 38.47 -5.38 -13.43
CA GLY A 419 38.22 -5.95 -14.76
C GLY A 419 37.40 -5.02 -15.67
N LEU A 420 36.54 -4.19 -15.09
CA LEU A 420 35.78 -3.15 -15.80
C LEU A 420 36.50 -1.79 -15.83
N ASP A 421 37.69 -1.69 -15.23
CA ASP A 421 38.53 -0.49 -15.26
C ASP A 421 37.78 0.76 -14.76
N LEU A 422 37.03 0.61 -13.66
CA LEU A 422 36.12 1.63 -13.11
C LEU A 422 36.77 2.55 -12.07
N LEU A 423 38.03 2.32 -11.74
CA LEU A 423 38.76 3.11 -10.76
C LEU A 423 38.93 4.54 -11.27
N ILE A 424 38.75 5.51 -10.37
CA ILE A 424 39.02 6.91 -10.66
C ILE A 424 40.54 7.09 -10.78
N ASP A 425 40.99 7.61 -11.92
CA ASP A 425 42.39 7.94 -12.14
C ASP A 425 42.76 9.17 -11.30
N THR A 426 43.74 9.01 -10.41
CA THR A 426 44.26 10.10 -9.57
C THR A 426 45.35 10.94 -10.25
N CYS A 427 45.71 10.62 -11.51
CA CYS A 427 46.69 11.39 -12.28
C CYS A 427 46.09 12.75 -12.68
N THR A 428 46.61 13.82 -12.09
CA THR A 428 46.18 15.21 -12.34
C THR A 428 46.51 15.71 -13.75
N ASP A 429 47.54 15.15 -14.39
CA ASP A 429 48.08 15.68 -15.65
C ASP A 429 47.15 15.47 -16.85
N ASP A 430 46.39 14.36 -16.87
CA ASP A 430 45.43 14.06 -17.94
C ASP A 430 44.15 14.90 -17.82
N LEU A 431 43.72 15.21 -16.59
CA LEU A 431 42.54 16.03 -16.34
C LEU A 431 42.73 17.46 -16.88
N ASP A 432 43.92 18.03 -16.68
CA ASP A 432 44.26 19.34 -17.18
C ASP A 432 44.21 19.41 -18.71
N HIS A 433 44.68 18.35 -19.38
CA HIS A 433 44.62 18.19 -20.83
C HIS A 433 43.18 18.10 -21.34
N TYR A 434 42.35 17.25 -20.74
CA TYR A 434 40.95 17.10 -21.15
C TYR A 434 40.15 18.41 -21.02
N ILE A 435 40.34 19.14 -19.92
CA ILE A 435 39.67 20.43 -19.72
C ILE A 435 40.14 21.44 -20.78
N ALA A 436 41.44 21.52 -21.07
CA ALA A 436 41.95 22.43 -22.10
C ALA A 436 41.38 22.11 -23.49
N THR A 437 41.30 20.82 -23.85
CA THR A 437 40.73 20.37 -25.12
C THR A 437 39.24 20.70 -25.23
N VAL A 438 38.47 20.54 -24.15
CA VAL A 438 37.03 20.87 -24.13
C VAL A 438 36.80 22.39 -24.22
N LEU A 439 37.58 23.19 -23.49
CA LEU A 439 37.47 24.66 -23.56
C LEU A 439 37.86 25.19 -24.94
N ALA A 440 38.90 24.63 -25.57
CA ALA A 440 39.32 24.99 -26.93
C ALA A 440 38.28 24.59 -27.99
N ARG A 441 37.51 23.53 -27.75
CA ARG A 441 36.45 23.06 -28.67
C ARG A 441 35.22 23.97 -28.68
N TYR A 442 34.97 24.73 -27.62
CA TYR A 442 33.77 25.57 -27.47
C TYR A 442 34.08 27.02 -27.06
N PRO A 443 34.84 27.78 -27.86
CA PRO A 443 35.23 29.16 -27.51
C PRO A 443 34.03 30.09 -27.32
N ASP A 444 32.96 29.92 -28.10
CA ASP A 444 31.74 30.71 -28.00
C ASP A 444 31.03 30.52 -26.65
N LYS A 445 31.09 29.31 -26.09
CA LYS A 445 30.47 28.97 -24.80
C LYS A 445 31.28 29.47 -23.61
N VAL A 446 32.61 29.58 -23.76
CA VAL A 446 33.46 30.28 -22.79
C VAL A 446 33.05 31.75 -22.70
N SER A 447 32.83 32.42 -23.85
CA SER A 447 32.31 33.80 -23.86
C SER A 447 30.92 33.94 -23.24
N GLU A 448 30.00 33.00 -23.50
CA GLU A 448 28.67 32.97 -22.85
C GLU A 448 28.76 32.81 -21.32
N TYR A 449 29.71 32.00 -20.82
CA TYR A 449 29.96 31.85 -19.39
C TYR A 449 30.38 33.18 -18.74
N HIS A 450 31.34 33.88 -19.35
CA HIS A 450 31.81 35.18 -18.87
C HIS A 450 30.74 36.29 -18.92
N LYS A 451 29.78 36.17 -19.83
CA LYS A 451 28.59 37.05 -19.91
C LYS A 451 27.51 36.72 -18.87
N GLY A 452 27.75 35.75 -17.97
CA GLY A 452 26.91 35.45 -16.82
C GLY A 452 26.02 34.20 -16.96
N LYS A 453 26.08 33.47 -18.07
CA LYS A 453 25.24 32.28 -18.31
C LYS A 453 25.86 31.03 -17.70
N LYS A 454 25.73 30.84 -16.39
CA LYS A 454 26.34 29.71 -15.63
C LYS A 454 25.87 28.31 -16.05
N GLY A 455 24.77 28.18 -16.79
CA GLY A 455 24.24 26.89 -17.26
C GLY A 455 25.14 26.14 -18.25
N VAL A 456 26.13 26.80 -18.87
CA VAL A 456 27.09 26.13 -19.79
C VAL A 456 28.11 25.24 -19.07
N LEU A 457 28.26 25.35 -17.73
CA LEU A 457 29.12 24.46 -16.94
C LEU A 457 28.73 22.98 -17.08
N GLY A 458 27.43 22.68 -17.18
CA GLY A 458 26.95 21.32 -17.36
C GLY A 458 27.39 20.70 -18.70
N LEU A 459 27.51 21.52 -19.75
CA LEU A 459 28.01 21.08 -21.06
C LEU A 459 29.49 20.69 -20.97
N PHE A 460 30.32 21.56 -20.37
CA PHE A 460 31.75 21.29 -20.20
C PHE A 460 31.99 20.06 -19.33
N MET A 461 31.27 19.93 -18.21
CA MET A 461 31.34 18.74 -17.36
C MET A 461 30.97 17.47 -18.14
N GLY A 462 29.88 17.50 -18.93
CA GLY A 462 29.45 16.36 -19.73
C GLY A 462 30.51 15.91 -20.75
N ASP A 463 31.16 16.84 -21.44
CA ASP A 463 32.19 16.53 -22.43
C ASP A 463 33.52 16.09 -21.81
N VAL A 464 33.93 16.68 -20.68
CA VAL A 464 35.12 16.22 -19.95
C VAL A 464 34.89 14.81 -19.39
N MET A 465 33.70 14.52 -18.86
CA MET A 465 33.32 13.16 -18.41
C MET A 465 33.29 12.17 -19.59
N ARG A 466 32.87 12.61 -20.78
CA ARG A 466 32.87 11.76 -21.98
C ARG A 466 34.28 11.42 -22.46
N LEU A 467 35.19 12.41 -22.51
CA LEU A 467 36.58 12.21 -22.94
C LEU A 467 37.38 11.35 -21.96
N SER A 468 37.11 11.49 -20.66
CA SER A 468 37.75 10.69 -19.60
C SER A 468 37.10 9.32 -19.38
N GLY A 469 36.08 8.94 -20.15
CA GLY A 469 35.33 7.70 -19.94
C GLY A 469 34.62 7.61 -18.59
N GLY A 470 34.40 8.74 -17.91
CA GLY A 470 33.79 8.80 -16.57
C GLY A 470 34.73 8.42 -15.42
N LYS A 471 36.05 8.43 -15.64
CA LYS A 471 37.08 8.02 -14.66
C LYS A 471 37.69 9.16 -13.83
N ILE A 472 37.10 10.34 -13.87
CA ILE A 472 37.59 11.51 -13.14
C ILE A 472 36.62 11.88 -12.01
N ASP A 473 37.15 12.45 -10.93
CA ASP A 473 36.35 12.95 -9.81
C ASP A 473 35.51 14.17 -10.27
N PRO A 474 34.17 14.08 -10.30
CA PRO A 474 33.30 15.16 -10.79
C PRO A 474 33.39 16.41 -9.92
N GLY A 475 33.60 16.26 -8.60
CA GLY A 475 33.72 17.37 -7.66
C GLY A 475 35.00 18.15 -7.89
N LYS A 476 36.14 17.46 -8.02
CA LYS A 476 37.43 18.09 -8.36
C LYS A 476 37.42 18.70 -9.76
N THR A 477 36.87 17.99 -10.74
CA THR A 477 36.75 18.45 -12.13
C THR A 477 35.93 19.73 -12.22
N ASN A 478 34.80 19.84 -11.49
CA ASN A 478 33.96 21.02 -11.53
C ASN A 478 34.70 22.26 -11.00
N LYS A 479 35.42 22.08 -9.88
CA LYS A 479 36.27 23.14 -9.31
C LYS A 479 37.37 23.58 -10.28
N LEU A 480 38.03 22.64 -10.94
CA LEU A 480 39.13 22.93 -11.86
C LEU A 480 38.66 23.58 -13.17
N ILE A 481 37.50 23.18 -13.71
CA ILE A 481 36.85 23.85 -14.84
C ILE A 481 36.54 25.31 -14.49
N ILE A 482 35.95 25.55 -13.32
CA ILE A 482 35.65 26.91 -12.86
C ILE A 482 36.94 27.73 -12.73
N GLN A 483 37.98 27.19 -12.11
CA GLN A 483 39.27 27.86 -11.98
C GLN A 483 39.89 28.21 -13.33
N LYS A 484 39.89 27.30 -14.31
CA LYS A 484 40.42 27.58 -15.65
C LYS A 484 39.58 28.58 -16.42
N LEU A 485 38.26 28.51 -16.32
CA LEU A 485 37.38 29.51 -16.91
C LEU A 485 37.63 30.89 -16.30
N GLU A 486 37.80 30.99 -14.97
CA GLU A 486 38.11 32.27 -14.31
C GLU A 486 39.52 32.80 -14.67
N ALA A 487 40.49 31.91 -14.91
CA ALA A 487 41.84 32.29 -15.36
C ALA A 487 41.91 32.72 -16.84
N LEU A 488 40.91 32.37 -17.65
CA LEU A 488 40.78 32.79 -19.06
C LEU A 488 40.05 34.14 -19.22
N LYS A 489 39.68 34.76 -18.10
CA LYS A 489 39.09 36.09 -18.03
C LYS A 489 40.15 37.17 -18.19
#